data_AF-Q0QVN5-F1
#
_entry.id   AF-Q0QVN5-F1
#
_cell.length_a   1.000
_cell.length_b   1.000
_cell.length_c   1.000
_cell.angle_alpha   90.00
_cell.angle_beta   90.00
_cell.angle_gamma   90.00
#
_symmetry.space_group_name_H-M   'P 1'
#
loop_
_entity.id
_entity.type
_entity.pdbx_description
1 polymer ?
#
loop_
_entity_poly.entity_id
_entity_poly.type
_entity_poly.pdbx_seq_one_letter_code
_entity_poly.pdbx_strand_id
1 'polypeptide(L)'
;FMVIFINFTINLCGAPLADAEVLGLPSIIQSIFLGSGIAMILTVVTIGQLTAQVNASHCMLDYVNTHFMTFTLYVALAIEKTGVMHTSYLIQYFFYWLAGKPVVTNEPPRTAPQAIFFWGRCVFSVGVLVFALAVTLKALFDGNTTMWSFIPNTVAVILFFLLMSVVGLLEGMQIAFFAVAKLRKEERGEHPMAMRTCELLFRGEGKNLPGFMVGRQMTVTLCFFVIARVTTLDIEVGVDENVFGVSDPIQEFFNMGFLGAIITTILGSIAWQLVASAFPLEFLANPFVYVFLNLALALEATGIVSGAWFLGIIHK
;
A
#
# COMPACT_ATOMS: atom_id res chain seq x y z
N PHE A 1 -4.54 -2.92 -5.16
CA PHE A 1 -3.94 -4.06 -5.91
C PHE A 1 -2.97 -3.57 -6.97
N MET A 2 -3.41 -2.91 -8.05
CA MET A 2 -2.54 -2.55 -9.19
C MET A 2 -1.26 -1.82 -8.79
N VAL A 3 -1.34 -0.80 -7.92
CA VAL A 3 -0.15 -0.05 -7.46
C VAL A 3 0.84 -0.96 -6.73
N ILE A 4 0.35 -1.82 -5.83
CA ILE A 4 1.20 -2.75 -5.06
C ILE A 4 1.78 -3.81 -5.97
N PHE A 5 0.98 -4.37 -6.88
CA PHE A 5 1.45 -5.32 -7.90
C PHE A 5 2.59 -4.70 -8.74
N ILE A 6 2.39 -3.49 -9.25
CA ILE A 6 3.42 -2.76 -10.01
C ILE A 6 4.67 -2.53 -9.17
N ASN A 7 4.54 -2.16 -7.89
CA ASN A 7 5.71 -2.00 -7.00
C ASN A 7 6.50 -3.29 -6.83
N PHE A 8 5.81 -4.43 -6.69
CA PHE A 8 6.46 -5.74 -6.62
C PHE A 8 7.15 -6.08 -7.96
N THR A 9 6.48 -5.87 -9.10
CA THR A 9 7.10 -6.07 -10.42
C THR A 9 8.32 -5.18 -10.61
N ILE A 10 8.26 -3.90 -10.27
CA ILE A 10 9.41 -2.99 -10.38
C ILE A 10 10.55 -3.42 -9.43
N ASN A 11 10.23 -3.94 -8.24
CA ASN A 11 11.25 -4.48 -7.34
C ASN A 11 11.99 -5.66 -7.97
N LEU A 12 11.26 -6.59 -8.60
CA LEU A 12 11.86 -7.72 -9.31
C LEU A 12 12.72 -7.25 -10.49
N CYS A 13 12.20 -6.34 -11.32
CA CYS A 13 12.94 -5.84 -12.49
C CYS A 13 14.14 -4.95 -12.10
N GLY A 14 14.09 -4.30 -10.94
CA GLY A 14 15.11 -3.41 -10.43
C GLY A 14 16.06 -4.03 -9.41
N ALA A 15 16.02 -5.35 -9.23
CA ALA A 15 16.94 -6.04 -8.34
C ALA A 15 18.38 -5.86 -8.85
N PRO A 16 19.33 -5.47 -7.97
CA PRO A 16 20.70 -5.24 -8.39
C PRO A 16 21.32 -6.57 -8.85
N LEU A 17 21.96 -6.54 -10.02
CA LEU A 17 22.79 -7.66 -10.48
C LEU A 17 24.06 -7.70 -9.62
N ALA A 18 24.39 -8.89 -9.12
CA ALA A 18 25.65 -9.10 -8.40
C ALA A 18 26.82 -8.67 -9.30
N ASP A 19 27.75 -7.89 -8.72
CA ASP A 19 29.00 -7.45 -9.34
C ASP A 19 28.88 -6.53 -10.58
N ALA A 20 27.69 -5.95 -10.84
CA ALA A 20 27.52 -4.99 -11.92
C ALA A 20 28.05 -3.59 -11.55
N GLU A 21 29.11 -3.15 -12.22
CA GLU A 21 29.58 -1.77 -12.10
C GLU A 21 28.70 -0.81 -12.91
N VAL A 22 28.14 0.19 -12.22
CA VAL A 22 27.27 1.19 -12.84
C VAL A 22 27.90 2.58 -12.74
N LEU A 23 28.08 3.22 -13.89
CA LEU A 23 28.58 4.60 -14.04
C LEU A 23 29.98 4.87 -13.44
N GLY A 24 30.78 3.84 -13.18
CA GLY A 24 32.14 3.99 -12.62
C GLY A 24 32.16 4.64 -11.23
N LEU A 25 31.05 4.57 -10.48
CA LEU A 25 30.95 5.19 -9.16
C LEU A 25 31.78 4.43 -8.11
N PRO A 26 32.29 5.08 -7.06
CA PRO A 26 32.94 4.40 -5.94
C PRO A 26 32.06 3.27 -5.35
N SER A 27 32.68 2.17 -4.94
CA SER A 27 32.00 0.97 -4.42
C SER A 27 31.04 1.27 -3.25
N ILE A 28 31.39 2.23 -2.39
CA ILE A 28 30.54 2.68 -1.28
C ILE A 28 29.23 3.30 -1.80
N ILE A 29 29.30 4.12 -2.85
CA ILE A 29 28.12 4.76 -3.44
C ILE A 29 27.25 3.71 -4.14
N GLN A 30 27.87 2.79 -4.88
CA GLN A 30 27.15 1.68 -5.50
C GLN A 30 26.44 0.80 -4.47
N SER A 31 27.12 0.45 -3.38
CA SER A 31 26.53 -0.36 -2.30
C SER A 31 25.35 0.36 -1.62
N ILE A 32 25.51 1.65 -1.30
CA ILE A 32 24.47 2.43 -0.62
C ILE A 32 23.29 2.73 -1.54
N PHE A 33 23.49 3.10 -2.80
CA PHE A 33 22.37 3.53 -3.66
C PHE A 33 21.78 2.41 -4.51
N LEU A 34 22.62 1.53 -5.07
CA LEU A 34 22.19 0.45 -5.94
C LEU A 34 21.97 -0.85 -5.16
N GLY A 35 22.93 -1.23 -4.31
CA GLY A 35 22.85 -2.46 -3.52
C GLY A 35 21.69 -2.47 -2.51
N SER A 36 21.40 -1.32 -1.89
CA SER A 36 20.27 -1.19 -0.96
C SER A 36 18.89 -1.07 -1.64
N GLY A 37 18.85 -0.75 -2.94
CA GLY A 37 17.62 -0.41 -3.66
C GLY A 37 17.11 1.03 -3.47
N ILE A 38 17.81 1.89 -2.71
CA ILE A 38 17.39 3.29 -2.46
C ILE A 38 17.23 4.07 -3.77
N ALA A 39 18.12 3.92 -4.75
CA ALA A 39 18.00 4.61 -6.04
C ALA A 39 16.72 4.23 -6.78
N MET A 40 16.36 2.94 -6.75
CA MET A 40 15.10 2.45 -7.33
C MET A 40 13.90 3.02 -6.58
N ILE A 41 13.92 3.02 -5.25
CA ILE A 41 12.84 3.60 -4.44
C ILE A 41 12.65 5.09 -4.78
N LEU A 42 13.72 5.88 -4.79
CA LEU A 42 13.65 7.32 -5.09
C LEU A 42 13.14 7.59 -6.50
N THR A 43 13.54 6.76 -7.48
CA THR A 43 13.07 6.87 -8.86
C THR A 43 11.58 6.56 -8.96
N VAL A 44 11.14 5.44 -8.38
CA VAL A 44 9.73 5.01 -8.38
C VAL A 44 8.84 6.02 -7.66
N VAL A 45 9.30 6.51 -6.50
CA VAL A 45 8.56 7.49 -5.70
C VAL A 45 8.46 8.82 -6.45
N THR A 46 9.58 9.40 -6.87
CA THR A 46 9.62 10.76 -7.43
C THR A 46 8.97 10.82 -8.81
N ILE A 47 9.39 9.93 -9.71
CA ILE A 47 8.97 9.95 -11.12
C ILE A 47 7.68 9.15 -11.30
N GLY A 48 7.62 7.95 -10.74
CA GLY A 48 6.52 7.00 -11.00
C GLY A 48 5.21 7.32 -10.28
N GLN A 49 5.27 7.77 -9.03
CA GLN A 49 4.07 7.87 -8.17
C GLN A 49 3.73 9.30 -7.76
N LEU A 50 4.70 10.03 -7.20
CA LEU A 50 4.45 11.35 -6.62
C LEU A 50 4.07 12.39 -7.65
N THR A 51 4.68 12.37 -8.83
CA THR A 51 4.34 13.33 -9.89
C THR A 51 2.84 13.27 -10.24
N ALA A 52 2.31 12.06 -10.41
CA ALA A 52 0.89 11.84 -10.65
C ALA A 52 0.02 12.25 -9.45
N GLN A 53 0.47 11.96 -8.23
CA GLN A 53 -0.25 12.31 -7.01
C GLN A 53 -0.30 13.81 -6.74
N VAL A 54 0.79 14.54 -7.01
CA VAL A 54 0.84 16.01 -6.94
C VAL A 54 -0.18 16.60 -7.91
N ASN A 55 -0.20 16.15 -9.16
CA ASN A 55 -1.15 16.64 -10.16
C ASN A 55 -2.60 16.32 -9.77
N ALA A 56 -2.87 15.11 -9.31
CA ALA A 56 -4.19 14.71 -8.83
C ALA A 56 -4.65 15.55 -7.62
N SER A 57 -3.73 15.98 -6.75
CA SER A 57 -4.05 16.80 -5.57
C SER A 57 -4.41 18.25 -5.89
N HIS A 58 -3.81 18.82 -6.95
CA HIS A 58 -4.07 20.22 -7.35
C HIS A 58 -5.13 20.35 -8.45
N CYS A 59 -5.21 19.40 -9.37
CA CYS A 59 -6.02 19.44 -10.59
C CYS A 59 -6.81 18.13 -10.75
N MET A 60 -7.55 17.72 -9.71
CA MET A 60 -8.21 16.41 -9.66
C MET A 60 -9.12 16.12 -10.86
N LEU A 61 -9.95 17.10 -11.28
CA LEU A 61 -10.86 16.92 -12.41
C LEU A 61 -10.11 16.76 -13.73
N ASP A 62 -9.13 17.62 -14.00
CA ASP A 62 -8.33 17.55 -15.22
C ASP A 62 -7.49 16.27 -15.28
N TYR A 63 -6.94 15.85 -14.14
CA TYR A 63 -6.19 14.61 -14.01
C TYR A 63 -7.05 13.39 -14.40
N VAL A 64 -8.28 13.31 -13.89
CA VAL A 64 -9.21 12.21 -14.20
C VAL A 64 -9.79 12.31 -15.62
N ASN A 65 -9.88 13.51 -16.19
CA ASN A 65 -10.47 13.77 -17.51
C ASN A 65 -9.54 13.40 -18.68
N THR A 66 -9.02 12.17 -18.68
CA THR A 66 -8.19 11.63 -19.76
C THR A 66 -8.61 10.21 -20.10
N HIS A 67 -8.41 9.81 -21.37
CA HIS A 67 -8.70 8.44 -21.80
C HIS A 67 -7.89 7.40 -21.01
N PHE A 68 -6.65 7.75 -20.62
CA PHE A 68 -5.79 6.85 -19.86
C PHE A 68 -6.30 6.60 -18.44
N MET A 69 -6.82 7.63 -17.76
CA MET A 69 -7.45 7.43 -16.43
C MET A 69 -8.74 6.62 -16.53
N THR A 70 -9.53 6.84 -17.57
CA THR A 70 -10.73 6.03 -17.83
C THR A 70 -10.37 4.56 -18.09
N PHE A 71 -9.33 4.29 -18.87
CA PHE A 71 -8.79 2.94 -19.06
C PHE A 71 -8.37 2.32 -17.71
N THR A 72 -7.62 3.05 -16.89
CA THR A 72 -7.15 2.58 -15.58
C THR A 72 -8.32 2.23 -14.66
N LEU A 73 -9.39 3.03 -14.68
CA LEU A 73 -10.63 2.74 -13.94
C LEU A 73 -11.27 1.43 -14.41
N TYR A 74 -11.39 1.19 -15.72
CA TYR A 74 -11.95 -0.06 -16.23
C TYR A 74 -11.12 -1.29 -15.86
N VAL A 75 -9.79 -1.17 -15.87
CA VAL A 75 -8.91 -2.25 -15.40
C VAL A 75 -9.13 -2.49 -13.90
N ALA A 76 -9.25 -1.45 -13.09
CA ALA A 76 -9.55 -1.57 -11.67
C ALA A 76 -10.89 -2.28 -11.40
N LEU A 77 -11.94 -1.92 -12.15
CA LEU A 77 -13.26 -2.56 -12.07
C LEU A 77 -13.22 -4.02 -12.55
N ALA A 78 -12.46 -4.32 -13.60
CA ALA A 78 -12.27 -5.69 -14.05
C ALA A 78 -11.59 -6.56 -12.98
N ILE A 79 -10.57 -6.02 -12.30
CA ILE A 79 -9.90 -6.69 -11.18
C ILE A 79 -10.85 -6.86 -10.00
N GLU A 80 -11.64 -5.84 -9.63
CA GLU A 80 -12.67 -5.97 -8.58
C GLU A 80 -13.63 -7.12 -8.89
N LYS A 81 -14.06 -7.22 -10.16
CA LYS A 81 -15.01 -8.24 -10.61
C LYS A 81 -14.49 -9.67 -10.40
N THR A 82 -13.17 -9.88 -10.46
CA THR A 82 -12.55 -11.20 -10.18
C THR A 82 -12.81 -11.69 -8.75
N GLY A 83 -12.99 -10.77 -7.80
CA GLY A 83 -13.21 -11.11 -6.40
C GLY A 83 -11.96 -11.36 -5.58
N VAL A 84 -10.75 -11.34 -6.16
CA VAL A 84 -9.50 -11.73 -5.43
C VAL A 84 -9.29 -10.88 -4.15
N MET A 85 -9.78 -9.64 -4.11
CA MET A 85 -9.62 -8.71 -2.99
C MET A 85 -10.84 -8.62 -2.03
N HIS A 86 -11.89 -9.43 -2.24
CA HIS A 86 -13.18 -9.31 -1.55
C HIS A 86 -13.15 -9.58 -0.04
N THR A 87 -12.12 -10.26 0.49
CA THR A 87 -11.91 -10.37 1.94
C THR A 87 -11.85 -9.00 2.62
N SER A 88 -11.40 -7.96 1.92
CA SER A 88 -11.38 -6.59 2.44
C SER A 88 -12.78 -6.08 2.84
N TYR A 89 -13.83 -6.47 2.09
CA TYR A 89 -15.21 -6.16 2.45
C TYR A 89 -15.68 -6.93 3.67
N LEU A 90 -15.26 -8.18 3.84
CA LEU A 90 -15.57 -8.96 5.05
C LEU A 90 -14.94 -8.32 6.29
N ILE A 91 -13.69 -7.85 6.18
CA ILE A 91 -13.02 -7.12 7.25
C ILE A 91 -13.80 -5.84 7.56
N GLN A 92 -14.22 -5.09 6.54
CA GLN A 92 -15.06 -3.90 6.74
C GLN A 92 -16.36 -4.22 7.48
N TYR A 93 -17.10 -5.26 7.06
CA TYR A 93 -18.34 -5.69 7.72
C TYR A 93 -18.10 -6.11 9.17
N PHE A 94 -16.97 -6.77 9.46
CA PHE A 94 -16.58 -7.11 10.83
C PHE A 94 -16.41 -5.87 11.71
N PHE A 95 -15.79 -4.79 11.20
CA PHE A 95 -15.69 -3.54 11.94
C PHE A 95 -17.04 -2.83 12.13
N TYR A 96 -17.92 -2.85 11.13
CA TYR A 96 -19.30 -2.36 11.29
C TYR A 96 -20.06 -3.12 12.39
N TRP A 97 -19.92 -4.44 12.41
CA TRP A 97 -20.50 -5.30 13.43
C TRP A 97 -19.94 -4.99 14.82
N LEU A 98 -18.61 -4.84 14.97
CA LEU A 98 -17.97 -4.44 16.22
C LEU A 98 -18.41 -3.05 16.71
N ALA A 99 -18.62 -2.12 15.77
CA ALA A 99 -19.10 -0.77 16.08
C ALA A 99 -20.61 -0.71 16.39
N GLY A 100 -21.35 -1.81 16.20
CA GLY A 100 -22.80 -1.84 16.33
C GLY A 100 -23.53 -0.93 15.34
N LYS A 101 -22.89 -0.55 14.23
CA LYS A 101 -23.43 0.37 13.21
C LYS A 101 -23.82 -0.42 11.96
N PRO A 102 -24.96 -0.11 11.32
CA PRO A 102 -25.32 -0.76 10.05
C PRO A 102 -24.36 -0.34 8.94
N VAL A 103 -24.13 -1.24 7.99
CA VAL A 103 -23.35 -0.94 6.79
C VAL A 103 -24.13 0.10 5.96
N VAL A 104 -23.59 1.30 5.85
CA VAL A 104 -24.18 2.36 5.02
C VAL A 104 -23.75 2.12 3.58
N THR A 105 -24.72 1.90 2.68
CA THR A 105 -24.47 1.76 1.24
C THR A 105 -25.49 2.57 0.45
N ASN A 106 -25.04 3.16 -0.66
CA ASN A 106 -25.90 3.83 -1.63
C ASN A 106 -26.39 2.86 -2.71
N GLU A 107 -26.00 1.58 -2.66
CA GLU A 107 -26.40 0.56 -3.62
C GLU A 107 -27.77 -0.04 -3.28
N PRO A 108 -28.59 -0.39 -4.29
CA PRO A 108 -29.84 -1.10 -4.06
C PRO A 108 -29.58 -2.48 -3.41
N PRO A 109 -30.57 -3.04 -2.69
CA PRO A 109 -30.46 -4.38 -2.13
C PRO A 109 -30.10 -5.40 -3.21
N ARG A 110 -29.11 -6.24 -2.91
CA ARG A 110 -28.64 -7.28 -3.85
C ARG A 110 -29.76 -8.29 -4.11
N THR A 111 -29.98 -8.61 -5.38
CA THR A 111 -30.85 -9.74 -5.77
C THR A 111 -30.20 -11.06 -5.35
N ALA A 112 -30.99 -12.14 -5.23
CA ALA A 112 -30.47 -13.45 -4.83
C ALA A 112 -29.26 -13.93 -5.65
N PRO A 113 -29.25 -13.85 -7.00
CA PRO A 113 -28.09 -14.22 -7.80
C PRO A 113 -26.87 -13.33 -7.54
N GLN A 114 -27.07 -12.02 -7.35
CA GLN A 114 -26.00 -11.08 -7.03
C GLN A 114 -25.40 -11.35 -5.65
N ALA A 115 -26.23 -11.71 -4.68
CA ALA A 115 -25.79 -12.07 -3.34
C ALA A 115 -24.95 -13.36 -3.35
N ILE A 116 -25.42 -14.41 -4.04
CA ILE A 116 -24.66 -15.66 -4.20
C ILE A 116 -23.31 -15.40 -4.86
N PHE A 117 -23.30 -14.62 -5.95
CA PHE A 117 -22.06 -14.27 -6.65
C PHE A 117 -21.09 -13.47 -5.76
N PHE A 118 -21.61 -12.52 -4.97
CA PHE A 118 -20.81 -11.74 -4.01
C PHE A 118 -20.18 -12.63 -2.93
N TRP A 119 -20.98 -13.46 -2.26
CA TRP A 119 -20.48 -14.33 -1.20
C TRP A 119 -19.54 -15.42 -1.71
N GLY A 120 -19.78 -15.96 -2.91
CA GLY A 120 -18.85 -16.87 -3.57
C GLY A 120 -17.47 -16.25 -3.79
N ARG A 121 -17.42 -15.00 -4.27
CA ARG A 121 -16.18 -14.24 -4.42
C ARG A 121 -15.49 -13.96 -3.08
N CYS A 122 -16.28 -13.68 -2.02
CA CYS A 122 -15.74 -13.51 -0.67
C CYS A 122 -15.06 -14.80 -0.17
N VAL A 123 -15.68 -15.97 -0.34
CA VAL A 123 -15.08 -17.26 0.05
C VAL A 123 -13.81 -17.54 -0.76
N PHE A 124 -13.85 -17.32 -2.08
CA PHE A 124 -12.68 -17.44 -2.95
C PHE A 124 -11.53 -16.53 -2.48
N SER A 125 -11.80 -15.26 -2.20
CA SER A 125 -10.81 -14.29 -1.72
C SER A 125 -10.18 -14.72 -0.38
N VAL A 126 -10.99 -15.23 0.55
CA VAL A 126 -10.49 -15.74 1.83
C VAL A 126 -9.57 -16.94 1.60
N GLY A 127 -9.95 -17.88 0.73
CA GLY A 127 -9.11 -19.00 0.35
C GLY A 127 -7.77 -18.56 -0.23
N VAL A 128 -7.77 -17.61 -1.17
CA VAL A 128 -6.55 -17.03 -1.76
C VAL A 128 -5.68 -16.35 -0.70
N LEU A 129 -6.27 -15.57 0.21
CA LEU A 129 -5.53 -14.88 1.26
C LEU A 129 -4.88 -15.87 2.25
N VAL A 130 -5.65 -16.86 2.72
CA VAL A 130 -5.15 -17.88 3.66
C VAL A 130 -4.03 -18.68 3.01
N PHE A 131 -4.19 -19.06 1.74
CA PHE A 131 -3.17 -19.74 0.97
C PHE A 131 -1.89 -18.88 0.83
N ALA A 132 -2.04 -17.62 0.40
CA ALA A 132 -0.91 -16.70 0.25
C ALA A 132 -0.16 -16.51 1.58
N LEU A 133 -0.88 -16.32 2.69
CA LEU A 133 -0.31 -16.21 4.02
C LEU A 133 0.43 -17.48 4.43
N ALA A 134 -0.14 -18.66 4.20
CA ALA A 134 0.48 -19.93 4.57
C ALA A 134 1.81 -20.14 3.84
N VAL A 135 1.86 -19.93 2.53
CA VAL A 135 3.09 -20.05 1.72
C VAL A 135 4.13 -19.02 2.15
N THR A 136 3.72 -17.75 2.29
CA THR A 136 4.63 -16.66 2.61
C THR A 136 5.22 -16.81 4.03
N LEU A 137 4.38 -17.15 5.02
CA LEU A 137 4.86 -17.35 6.38
C LEU A 137 5.76 -18.57 6.49
N LYS A 138 5.44 -19.69 5.81
CA LYS A 138 6.30 -20.88 5.82
C LYS A 138 7.69 -20.54 5.29
N ALA A 139 7.77 -19.93 4.11
CA ALA A 139 9.04 -19.51 3.52
C ALA A 139 9.79 -18.52 4.41
N LEU A 140 9.08 -17.57 5.03
CA LEU A 140 9.69 -16.57 5.92
C LEU A 140 10.26 -17.19 7.21
N PHE A 141 9.58 -18.17 7.80
CA PHE A 141 10.10 -18.88 8.97
C PHE A 141 11.31 -19.76 8.63
N ASP A 142 11.29 -20.39 7.45
CA ASP A 142 12.40 -21.23 6.97
C ASP A 142 13.61 -20.40 6.52
N GLY A 143 13.43 -19.11 6.22
CA GLY A 143 14.49 -18.23 5.72
C GLY A 143 14.62 -18.21 4.20
N ASN A 144 13.67 -18.80 3.49
CA ASN A 144 13.66 -18.93 2.03
C ASN A 144 13.03 -17.71 1.36
N THR A 145 13.47 -16.51 1.74
CA THR A 145 12.96 -15.24 1.21
C THR A 145 14.12 -14.35 0.81
N THR A 146 13.87 -13.37 -0.06
CA THR A 146 14.88 -12.39 -0.51
C THR A 146 15.28 -11.36 0.56
N MET A 147 14.98 -11.63 1.83
CA MET A 147 15.33 -10.76 2.95
C MET A 147 16.85 -10.78 3.17
N TRP A 148 17.41 -9.65 3.61
CA TRP A 148 18.85 -9.56 3.82
C TRP A 148 19.33 -10.58 4.85
N SER A 149 20.40 -11.30 4.52
CA SER A 149 20.95 -12.42 5.29
C SER A 149 21.37 -12.06 6.73
N PHE A 150 21.63 -10.79 7.01
CA PHE A 150 21.98 -10.32 8.36
C PHE A 150 20.76 -10.17 9.29
N ILE A 151 19.52 -10.23 8.77
CA ILE A 151 18.30 -10.06 9.57
C ILE A 151 17.77 -11.45 9.97
N PRO A 152 17.66 -11.75 11.27
CA PRO A 152 17.12 -13.03 11.73
C PRO A 152 15.67 -13.23 11.28
N ASN A 153 15.29 -14.47 10.93
CA ASN A 153 13.94 -14.81 10.45
C ASN A 153 12.83 -14.32 11.37
N THR A 154 12.98 -14.47 12.70
CA THR A 154 12.00 -13.97 13.68
C THR A 154 11.83 -12.45 13.62
N VAL A 155 12.93 -11.71 13.41
CA VAL A 155 12.89 -10.25 13.26
C VAL A 155 12.20 -9.89 11.94
N ALA A 156 12.43 -10.65 10.87
CA ALA A 156 11.75 -10.44 9.59
C ALA A 156 10.23 -10.65 9.69
N VAL A 157 9.76 -11.65 10.45
CA VAL A 157 8.33 -11.86 10.73
C VAL A 157 7.72 -10.69 11.51
N ILE A 158 8.39 -10.21 12.56
CA ILE A 158 7.93 -9.04 13.32
C ILE A 158 7.89 -7.80 12.43
N LEU A 159 8.94 -7.60 11.62
CA LEU A 159 9.04 -6.49 10.69
C LEU A 159 7.92 -6.53 9.65
N PHE A 160 7.57 -7.71 9.14
CA PHE A 160 6.46 -7.89 8.21
C PHE A 160 5.14 -7.32 8.78
N PHE A 161 4.72 -7.76 9.96
CA PHE A 161 3.48 -7.28 10.58
C PHE A 161 3.53 -5.80 10.98
N LEU A 162 4.68 -5.34 11.47
CA LEU A 162 4.89 -3.93 11.81
C LEU A 162 4.74 -3.04 10.57
N LEU A 163 5.44 -3.36 9.49
CA LEU A 163 5.38 -2.58 8.25
C LEU A 163 3.99 -2.63 7.62
N MET A 164 3.33 -3.79 7.64
CA MET A 164 1.93 -3.93 7.20
C MET A 164 0.99 -3.00 7.98
N SER A 165 1.21 -2.85 9.29
CA SER A 165 0.43 -1.94 10.14
C SER A 165 0.73 -0.46 9.84
N VAL A 166 1.99 -0.13 9.60
CA VAL A 166 2.42 1.23 9.21
C VAL A 166 1.82 1.64 7.86
N VAL A 167 1.92 0.77 6.86
CA VAL A 167 1.30 1.00 5.54
C VAL A 167 -0.21 1.14 5.68
N GLY A 168 -0.85 0.23 6.42
CA GLY A 168 -2.29 0.26 6.65
C GLY A 168 -2.75 1.58 7.26
N LEU A 169 -2.03 2.06 8.28
CA LEU A 169 -2.28 3.36 8.88
C LEU A 169 -2.13 4.49 7.86
N LEU A 170 -1.03 4.57 7.12
CA LEU A 170 -0.76 5.65 6.15
C LEU A 170 -1.72 5.66 4.96
N GLU A 171 -2.15 4.50 4.50
CA GLU A 171 -3.16 4.33 3.44
C GLU A 171 -4.56 4.71 3.95
N GLY A 172 -4.93 4.24 5.14
CA GLY A 172 -6.18 4.63 5.80
C GLY A 172 -6.25 6.14 6.07
N MET A 173 -5.15 6.74 6.54
CA MET A 173 -5.04 8.18 6.80
C MET A 173 -5.35 9.02 5.57
N GLN A 174 -4.86 8.65 4.38
CA GLN A 174 -5.16 9.39 3.15
C GLN A 174 -6.66 9.45 2.90
N ILE A 175 -7.36 8.31 3.00
CA ILE A 175 -8.80 8.23 2.76
C ILE A 175 -9.57 8.98 3.84
N ALA A 176 -9.21 8.81 5.12
CA ALA A 176 -9.85 9.51 6.22
C ALA A 176 -9.70 11.04 6.09
N PHE A 177 -8.52 11.53 5.71
CA PHE A 177 -8.29 12.95 5.48
C PHE A 177 -9.13 13.52 4.34
N PHE A 178 -9.28 12.78 3.23
CA PHE A 178 -10.18 13.18 2.14
C PHE A 178 -11.65 13.15 2.55
N ALA A 179 -12.07 12.18 3.36
CA ALA A 179 -13.43 12.12 3.87
C ALA A 179 -13.72 13.32 4.78
N VAL A 180 -12.81 13.66 5.69
CA VAL A 180 -12.95 14.80 6.61
C VAL A 180 -12.84 16.15 5.90
N ALA A 181 -12.09 16.25 4.80
CA ALA A 181 -12.04 17.46 3.97
C ALA A 181 -13.41 17.83 3.36
N LYS A 182 -14.32 16.86 3.21
CA LYS A 182 -15.69 17.08 2.72
C LYS A 182 -16.67 17.46 3.84
N LEU A 183 -16.31 17.25 5.11
CA LEU A 183 -17.16 17.58 6.25
C LEU A 183 -17.03 19.07 6.61
N ARG A 184 -18.16 19.71 6.88
CA ARG A 184 -18.20 21.07 7.44
C ARG A 184 -17.58 21.08 8.83
N LYS A 185 -17.06 22.22 9.28
CA LYS A 185 -16.40 22.32 10.60
C LYS A 185 -17.33 21.89 11.74
N GLU A 186 -18.61 22.23 11.64
CA GLU A 186 -19.65 21.87 12.60
C GLU A 186 -19.91 20.35 12.71
N GLU A 187 -19.57 19.58 11.67
CA GLU A 187 -19.84 18.14 11.57
C GLU A 187 -18.65 17.29 12.05
N ARG A 188 -17.52 17.92 12.40
CA ARG A 188 -16.26 17.21 12.77
C ARG A 188 -16.28 16.63 14.20
N GLY A 189 -17.38 16.81 14.93
CA GLY A 189 -17.57 16.31 16.29
C GLY A 189 -16.66 16.99 17.31
N GLU A 190 -16.67 16.47 18.55
CA GLU A 190 -15.95 17.06 19.69
C GLU A 190 -14.70 16.25 20.12
N HIS A 191 -14.28 15.24 19.36
CA HIS A 191 -13.13 14.41 19.74
C HIS A 191 -11.83 15.25 19.78
N PRO A 192 -11.19 15.44 20.95
CA PRO A 192 -10.05 16.36 21.08
C PRO A 192 -8.87 16.01 20.18
N MET A 193 -8.58 14.71 20.01
CA MET A 193 -7.50 14.23 19.15
C MET A 193 -7.82 14.40 17.66
N ALA A 194 -9.05 14.09 17.24
CA ALA A 194 -9.46 14.28 15.86
C ALA A 194 -9.42 15.76 15.47
N MET A 195 -9.82 16.65 16.38
CA MET A 195 -9.75 18.10 16.19
C MET A 195 -8.31 18.59 16.05
N ARG A 196 -7.38 18.16 16.91
CA ARG A 196 -5.95 18.50 16.78
C ARG A 196 -5.36 18.05 15.44
N THR A 197 -5.69 16.84 15.00
CA THR A 197 -5.27 16.32 13.70
C THR A 197 -5.84 17.18 12.56
N CYS A 198 -7.12 17.53 12.62
CA CYS A 198 -7.76 18.40 11.62
C CYS A 198 -7.17 19.80 11.59
N GLU A 199 -6.91 20.41 12.76
CA GLU A 199 -6.29 21.73 12.86
C GLU A 199 -4.91 21.75 12.22
N LEU A 200 -4.09 20.72 12.46
CA LEU A 200 -2.80 20.58 11.81
C LEU A 200 -2.94 20.35 10.31
N LEU A 201 -3.84 19.47 9.88
CA LEU A 201 -4.05 19.11 8.47
C LEU A 201 -4.53 20.29 7.62
N PHE A 202 -5.41 21.14 8.15
CA PHE A 202 -5.96 22.29 7.43
C PHE A 202 -5.24 23.62 7.73
N ARG A 203 -4.13 23.58 8.46
CA ARG A 203 -3.31 24.77 8.75
C ARG A 203 -2.74 25.37 7.47
N GLY A 204 -2.63 26.70 7.41
CA GLY A 204 -1.99 27.42 6.31
C GLY A 204 -2.70 27.20 4.97
N GLU A 205 -4.00 27.49 4.92
CA GLU A 205 -4.86 27.31 3.73
C GLU A 205 -4.94 25.86 3.20
N GLY A 206 -4.68 24.88 4.07
CA GLY A 206 -4.72 23.46 3.68
C GLY A 206 -3.48 22.96 2.95
N LYS A 207 -2.37 23.71 2.96
CA LYS A 207 -1.08 23.29 2.37
C LYS A 207 -0.56 21.96 2.95
N ASN A 208 -0.90 21.66 4.20
CA ASN A 208 -0.46 20.43 4.86
C ASN A 208 -1.13 19.16 4.32
N LEU A 209 -2.29 19.25 3.67
CA LEU A 209 -2.94 18.07 3.08
C LEU A 209 -2.15 17.54 1.86
N PRO A 210 -1.83 18.36 0.83
CA PRO A 210 -0.90 17.95 -0.23
C PRO A 210 0.49 17.59 0.30
N GLY A 211 1.02 18.34 1.28
CA GLY A 211 2.32 18.02 1.90
C GLY A 211 2.33 16.63 2.57
N PHE A 212 1.27 16.29 3.31
CA PHE A 212 1.08 14.95 3.85
C PHE A 212 1.05 13.90 2.74
N MET A 213 0.28 14.13 1.66
CA MET A 213 0.17 13.18 0.55
C MET A 213 1.53 12.83 -0.04
N VAL A 214 2.41 13.83 -0.20
CA VAL A 214 3.77 13.65 -0.69
C VAL A 214 4.66 12.93 0.33
N GLY A 215 4.71 13.42 1.57
CA GLY A 215 5.56 12.84 2.61
C GLY A 215 5.19 11.41 2.98
N ARG A 216 3.89 11.09 3.01
CA ARG A 216 3.43 9.73 3.32
C ARG A 216 3.78 8.74 2.20
N GLN A 217 3.77 9.16 0.94
CA GLN A 217 4.00 8.28 -0.20
C GLN A 217 5.43 7.72 -0.19
N MET A 218 6.43 8.52 0.15
CA MET A 218 7.80 8.02 0.29
C MET A 218 7.90 6.92 1.34
N THR A 219 7.27 7.13 2.50
CA THR A 219 7.27 6.15 3.59
C THR A 219 6.55 4.87 3.17
N VAL A 220 5.37 4.99 2.56
CA VAL A 220 4.58 3.85 2.06
C VAL A 220 5.38 3.03 1.03
N THR A 221 6.02 3.68 0.06
CA THR A 221 6.77 2.97 -0.98
C THR A 221 8.03 2.32 -0.45
N LEU A 222 8.72 2.95 0.49
CA LEU A 222 9.83 2.32 1.22
C LEU A 222 9.34 1.06 1.95
N CYS A 223 8.22 1.15 2.68
CA CYS A 223 7.64 -0.01 3.36
C CYS A 223 7.25 -1.11 2.36
N PHE A 224 6.64 -0.77 1.22
CA PHE A 224 6.32 -1.77 0.19
C PHE A 224 7.56 -2.45 -0.38
N PHE A 225 8.67 -1.72 -0.56
CA PHE A 225 9.91 -2.30 -1.04
C PHE A 225 10.48 -3.32 -0.04
N VAL A 226 10.48 -2.97 1.25
CA VAL A 226 10.94 -3.89 2.30
C VAL A 226 9.99 -5.06 2.47
N ILE A 227 8.67 -4.84 2.46
CA ILE A 227 7.67 -5.92 2.50
C ILE A 227 7.84 -6.86 1.30
N ALA A 228 8.10 -6.33 0.09
CA ALA A 228 8.37 -7.15 -1.08
C ALA A 228 9.58 -8.05 -0.84
N ARG A 229 10.70 -7.52 -0.32
CA ARG A 229 11.88 -8.34 0.02
C ARG A 229 11.57 -9.42 1.06
N VAL A 230 10.78 -9.09 2.08
CA VAL A 230 10.38 -10.02 3.15
C VAL A 230 9.40 -11.10 2.67
N THR A 231 8.66 -10.86 1.59
CA THR A 231 7.58 -11.76 1.15
C THR A 231 7.83 -12.44 -0.19
N THR A 232 8.83 -12.01 -0.96
CA THR A 232 9.30 -12.70 -2.16
C THR A 232 10.13 -13.91 -1.76
N LEU A 233 9.73 -15.08 -2.27
CA LEU A 233 10.39 -16.35 -2.01
C LEU A 233 11.69 -16.44 -2.82
N ASP A 234 12.69 -17.06 -2.22
CA ASP A 234 14.00 -17.34 -2.82
C ASP A 234 14.30 -18.82 -2.65
N ILE A 235 13.69 -19.65 -3.50
CA ILE A 235 13.80 -21.11 -3.50
C ILE A 235 14.29 -21.55 -4.87
N GLU A 236 15.42 -22.24 -4.93
CA GLU A 236 15.98 -22.70 -6.20
C GLU A 236 15.23 -23.94 -6.69
N VAL A 237 14.48 -23.76 -7.77
CA VAL A 237 13.61 -24.79 -8.34
C VAL A 237 14.44 -25.97 -8.85
N GLY A 238 14.10 -27.18 -8.41
CA GLY A 238 14.81 -28.41 -8.78
C GLY A 238 16.06 -28.71 -7.95
N VAL A 239 16.44 -27.82 -7.03
CA VAL A 239 17.53 -28.01 -6.06
C VAL A 239 16.97 -28.09 -4.65
N ASP A 240 16.17 -27.10 -4.26
CA ASP A 240 15.55 -27.00 -2.95
C ASP A 240 14.18 -27.70 -2.90
N GLU A 241 13.71 -27.98 -1.69
CA GLU A 241 12.36 -28.51 -1.49
C GLU A 241 11.31 -27.40 -1.71
N ASN A 242 10.47 -27.57 -2.73
CA ASN A 242 9.37 -26.66 -3.03
C ASN A 242 8.42 -26.52 -1.84
N VAL A 243 7.85 -25.32 -1.63
CA VAL A 243 6.95 -25.06 -0.49
C VAL A 243 5.72 -25.95 -0.60
N PHE A 244 5.46 -26.75 0.43
CA PHE A 244 4.39 -27.75 0.46
C PHE A 244 4.49 -28.82 -0.65
N GLY A 245 5.66 -29.05 -1.24
CA GLY A 245 5.88 -30.07 -2.27
C GLY A 245 5.13 -29.81 -3.58
N VAL A 246 4.86 -28.54 -3.90
CA VAL A 246 4.23 -28.15 -5.18
C VAL A 246 5.15 -28.43 -6.37
N SER A 247 4.60 -28.40 -7.58
CA SER A 247 5.39 -28.55 -8.80
C SER A 247 6.25 -27.32 -9.11
N ASP A 248 7.33 -27.54 -9.85
CA ASP A 248 8.31 -26.52 -10.24
C ASP A 248 7.70 -25.25 -10.87
N PRO A 249 6.75 -25.32 -11.83
CA PRO A 249 6.14 -24.11 -12.39
C PRO A 249 5.31 -23.31 -11.38
N ILE A 250 4.76 -23.99 -10.36
CA ILE A 250 4.01 -23.34 -9.29
C ILE A 250 4.98 -22.65 -8.33
N GLN A 251 6.12 -23.28 -8.04
CA GLN A 251 7.16 -22.67 -7.23
C GLN A 251 7.76 -21.43 -7.92
N GLU A 252 8.03 -21.47 -9.23
CA GLU A 252 8.43 -20.29 -10.00
C GLU A 252 7.41 -19.16 -9.86
N PHE A 253 6.11 -19.49 -9.93
CA PHE A 253 5.05 -18.51 -9.73
C PHE A 253 5.07 -17.90 -8.31
N PHE A 254 5.38 -18.68 -7.27
CA PHE A 254 5.51 -18.15 -5.91
C PHE A 254 6.75 -17.26 -5.73
N ASN A 255 7.85 -17.59 -6.40
CA ASN A 255 9.08 -16.80 -6.40
C ASN A 255 8.89 -15.42 -7.07
N MET A 256 7.83 -15.20 -7.87
CA MET A 256 7.47 -13.87 -8.38
C MET A 256 6.92 -12.91 -7.31
N GLY A 257 6.75 -13.33 -6.04
CA GLY A 257 6.34 -12.44 -4.96
C GLY A 257 4.90 -11.91 -5.03
N PHE A 258 4.09 -12.35 -6.00
CA PHE A 258 2.70 -11.90 -6.15
C PHE A 258 1.80 -12.30 -4.97
N LEU A 259 2.14 -13.36 -4.24
CA LEU A 259 1.47 -13.72 -2.99
C LEU A 259 1.65 -12.61 -1.93
N GLY A 260 2.87 -12.10 -1.78
CA GLY A 260 3.16 -10.95 -0.93
C GLY A 260 2.36 -9.71 -1.33
N ALA A 261 2.25 -9.44 -2.63
CA ALA A 261 1.45 -8.32 -3.15
C ALA A 261 -0.05 -8.46 -2.83
N ILE A 262 -0.60 -9.67 -2.89
CA ILE A 262 -2.00 -9.97 -2.52
C ILE A 262 -2.22 -9.72 -1.02
N ILE A 263 -1.38 -10.31 -0.17
CA ILE A 263 -1.48 -10.16 1.29
C ILE A 263 -1.40 -8.68 1.67
N THR A 264 -0.39 -7.99 1.14
CA THR A 264 -0.15 -6.56 1.37
C THR A 264 -1.33 -5.71 0.92
N THR A 265 -1.90 -6.03 -0.25
CA THR A 265 -3.06 -5.32 -0.74
C THR A 265 -4.28 -5.49 0.15
N ILE A 266 -4.60 -6.72 0.55
CA ILE A 266 -5.82 -7.00 1.33
C ILE A 266 -5.66 -6.48 2.75
N LEU A 267 -4.62 -6.93 3.46
CA LEU A 267 -4.45 -6.69 4.89
C LEU A 267 -3.72 -5.38 5.22
N GLY A 268 -2.78 -4.96 4.37
CA GLY A 268 -1.93 -3.79 4.60
C GLY A 268 -2.43 -2.52 3.93
N SER A 269 -3.48 -2.59 3.10
CA SER A 269 -3.95 -1.42 2.34
C SER A 269 -5.48 -1.33 2.27
N ILE A 270 -6.16 -2.15 1.46
CA ILE A 270 -7.59 -1.99 1.16
C ILE A 270 -8.45 -2.12 2.43
N ALA A 271 -8.18 -3.09 3.30
CA ALA A 271 -8.93 -3.23 4.55
C ALA A 271 -8.90 -1.95 5.40
N TRP A 272 -7.72 -1.34 5.54
CA TRP A 272 -7.56 -0.09 6.29
C TRP A 272 -8.24 1.09 5.60
N GLN A 273 -8.12 1.20 4.28
CA GLN A 273 -8.80 2.23 3.49
C GLN A 273 -10.32 2.14 3.63
N LEU A 274 -10.89 0.93 3.60
CA LEU A 274 -12.33 0.70 3.75
C LEU A 274 -12.83 1.02 5.16
N VAL A 275 -12.06 0.65 6.20
CA VAL A 275 -12.39 0.98 7.60
C VAL A 275 -12.28 2.49 7.84
N ALA A 276 -11.21 3.12 7.36
CA ALA A 276 -10.99 4.55 7.48
C ALA A 276 -12.05 5.38 6.74
N SER A 277 -12.52 4.91 5.59
CA SER A 277 -13.64 5.50 4.85
C SER A 277 -14.96 5.39 5.60
N ALA A 278 -15.20 4.26 6.29
CA ALA A 278 -16.41 4.02 7.05
C ALA A 278 -16.47 4.82 8.36
N PHE A 279 -15.34 4.99 9.04
CA PHE A 279 -15.23 5.63 10.36
C PHE A 279 -14.12 6.70 10.40
N PRO A 280 -14.21 7.76 9.57
CA PRO A 280 -13.09 8.68 9.40
C PRO A 280 -12.75 9.46 10.68
N LEU A 281 -13.75 9.95 11.43
CA LEU A 281 -13.50 10.73 12.64
C LEU A 281 -12.93 9.86 13.76
N GLU A 282 -13.44 8.64 13.93
CA GLU A 282 -12.94 7.67 14.89
C GLU A 282 -11.51 7.24 14.53
N PHE A 283 -11.21 7.08 13.25
CA PHE A 283 -9.86 6.82 12.78
C PHE A 283 -8.90 7.96 13.14
N LEU A 284 -9.32 9.22 12.95
CA LEU A 284 -8.54 10.42 13.30
C LEU A 284 -8.34 10.61 14.81
N ALA A 285 -9.19 10.00 15.65
CA ALA A 285 -9.05 10.06 17.10
C ALA A 285 -7.87 9.24 17.62
N ASN A 286 -7.28 8.36 16.79
CA ASN A 286 -6.10 7.58 17.12
C ASN A 286 -4.84 8.48 17.24
N PRO A 287 -4.13 8.49 18.39
CA PRO A 287 -2.91 9.29 18.56
C PRO A 287 -1.81 9.02 17.54
N PHE A 288 -1.70 7.78 17.03
CA PHE A 288 -0.73 7.44 16.02
C PHE A 288 -0.95 8.21 14.72
N VAL A 289 -2.20 8.53 14.35
CA VAL A 289 -2.51 9.34 13.16
C VAL A 289 -1.84 10.72 13.27
N TYR A 290 -1.88 11.35 14.44
CA TYR A 290 -1.24 12.65 14.65
C TYR A 290 0.30 12.55 14.53
N VAL A 291 0.89 11.49 15.10
CA VAL A 291 2.35 11.26 15.02
C VAL A 291 2.78 11.05 13.56
N PHE A 292 2.10 10.17 12.84
CA PHE A 292 2.41 9.87 11.43
C PHE A 292 2.15 11.07 10.51
N LEU A 293 1.17 11.93 10.82
CA LEU A 293 0.97 13.19 10.11
C LEU A 293 2.20 14.10 10.26
N ASN A 294 2.71 14.26 11.49
CA ASN A 294 3.93 15.06 11.73
C ASN A 294 5.16 14.45 11.05
N LEU A 295 5.33 13.12 11.09
CA LEU A 295 6.44 12.44 10.42
C LEU A 295 6.39 12.62 8.91
N ALA A 296 5.21 12.50 8.29
CA ALA A 296 5.04 12.73 6.87
C ALA A 296 5.36 14.19 6.48
N LEU A 297 4.88 15.17 7.25
CA LEU A 297 5.19 16.58 7.03
C LEU A 297 6.69 16.89 7.24
N ALA A 298 7.32 16.29 8.24
CA ALA A 298 8.75 16.43 8.47
C ALA A 298 9.57 15.84 7.31
N LEU A 299 9.16 14.68 6.79
CA LEU A 299 9.78 14.07 5.62
C LEU A 299 9.60 14.95 4.37
N GLU A 300 8.42 15.50 4.13
CA GLU A 300 8.19 16.43 3.03
C GLU A 300 9.10 17.67 3.15
N ALA A 301 9.25 18.20 4.37
CA ALA A 301 10.11 19.34 4.66
C ALA A 301 11.61 19.08 4.42
N THR A 302 12.07 17.82 4.38
CA THR A 302 13.47 17.50 4.03
C THR A 302 13.81 17.83 2.58
N GLY A 303 12.80 17.90 1.71
CA GLY A 303 12.96 18.19 0.30
C GLY A 303 13.51 17.04 -0.55
N ILE A 304 13.73 15.85 0.02
CA ILE A 304 14.24 14.67 -0.71
C ILE A 304 13.39 14.35 -1.95
N VAL A 305 12.09 14.56 -1.86
CA VAL A 305 11.12 14.29 -2.94
C VAL A 305 10.60 15.55 -3.62
N SER A 306 11.23 16.72 -3.39
CA SER A 306 10.79 17.98 -4.00
C SER A 306 10.85 17.99 -5.53
N GLY A 307 11.65 17.10 -6.14
CA GLY A 307 11.64 16.90 -7.57
C GLY A 307 10.25 16.55 -8.13
N ALA A 308 9.41 15.86 -7.35
CA ALA A 308 8.05 15.54 -7.78
C ALA A 308 7.15 16.77 -7.88
N TRP A 309 7.36 17.80 -7.04
CA TRP A 309 6.64 19.07 -7.17
C TRP A 309 6.99 19.77 -8.47
N PHE A 310 8.28 19.78 -8.83
CA PHE A 310 8.75 20.36 -10.08
C PHE A 310 8.19 19.62 -11.31
N LEU A 311 8.26 18.29 -11.32
CA LEU A 311 7.70 17.48 -12.40
C LEU A 311 6.18 17.63 -12.50
N GLY A 312 5.48 17.75 -11.37
CA GLY A 312 4.05 17.99 -11.35
C GLY A 312 3.66 19.30 -12.05
N ILE A 313 4.42 20.39 -11.82
CA ILE A 313 4.20 21.67 -12.50
C ILE A 313 4.36 21.54 -14.03
N ILE A 314 5.31 20.75 -14.51
CA ILE A 314 5.53 20.53 -15.95
C ILE A 314 4.36 19.77 -16.59
N HIS A 315 3.77 18.84 -15.85
CA HIS A 315 2.69 17.97 -16.34
C HIS A 315 1.28 18.56 -16.14
N LYS A 316 1.17 19.77 -15.58
CA LYS A 316 -0.10 20.47 -15.36
C LYS A 316 -0.60 21.13 -16.64
#